data_AF-A0A2V7RKI6-F1
#
_entry.id   AF-A0A2V7RKI6-F1
#
_cell.length_a   1.000
_cell.length_b   1.000
_cell.length_c   1.000
_cell.angle_alpha   90.00
_cell.angle_beta   90.00
_cell.angle_gamma   90.00
#
_symmetry.space_group_name_H-M   'P 1'
#
loop_
_entity.id
_entity.type
_entity.pdbx_description
1 polymer ?
#
loop_
_entity_poly.entity_id
_entity_poly.type
_entity_poly.pdbx_seq_one_letter_code
_entity_poly.pdbx_strand_id
1 'polypeptide(L)'
;MDHLSIEQQFAVALDGLIEEVKEDRSILAAILCGSLSHDTVWAKSDIDLVLVTIDDRKVKDSGLSLYADGVNIHAMLTARAQFRSMVEG
;
A
#
# COMPACT_ATOMS: atom_id res chain seq x y z
N MET A 1 -16.97 14.48 -19.98
CA MET A 1 -16.37 13.46 -19.10
C MET A 1 -15.46 14.23 -18.18
N ASP A 2 -15.86 14.41 -16.92
CA ASP A 2 -15.04 15.15 -15.97
C ASP A 2 -13.78 14.35 -15.69
N HIS A 3 -12.63 14.99 -15.89
CA HIS A 3 -11.34 14.39 -15.54
C HIS A 3 -11.20 14.46 -14.03
N LEU A 4 -10.91 13.33 -13.38
CA LEU A 4 -10.57 13.32 -11.95
C LEU A 4 -9.36 14.22 -11.71
N SER A 5 -9.34 14.89 -10.56
CA SER A 5 -8.10 15.52 -10.07
C SER A 5 -7.05 14.44 -9.79
N ILE A 6 -5.78 14.85 -9.69
CA ILE A 6 -4.69 13.91 -9.40
C ILE A 6 -4.94 13.24 -8.05
N GLU A 7 -5.33 14.03 -7.04
CA GLU A 7 -5.65 13.54 -5.69
C GLU A 7 -6.79 12.52 -5.74
N GLN A 8 -7.84 12.80 -6.51
CA GLN A 8 -8.97 11.88 -6.69
C GLN A 8 -8.55 10.58 -7.39
N GLN A 9 -7.67 10.66 -8.40
CA GLN A 9 -7.17 9.47 -9.09
C GLN A 9 -6.40 8.56 -8.13
N PHE A 10 -5.52 9.13 -7.30
CA PHE A 10 -4.75 8.38 -6.30
C PHE A 10 -5.66 7.79 -5.21
N ALA A 11 -6.67 8.53 -4.76
CA ALA A 11 -7.65 8.04 -3.81
C ALA A 11 -8.43 6.83 -4.37
N VAL A 12 -8.92 6.91 -5.60
CA VAL A 12 -9.64 5.81 -6.25
C VAL A 12 -8.73 4.58 -6.41
N ALA A 13 -7.50 4.76 -6.87
CA ALA A 13 -6.54 3.67 -7.02
C ALA A 13 -6.21 3.00 -5.68
N LEU A 14 -6.04 3.80 -4.62
CA LEU A 14 -5.81 3.29 -3.26
C LEU A 14 -7.04 2.54 -2.77
N ASP A 15 -8.23 3.12 -2.88
CA ASP A 15 -9.48 2.51 -2.41
C ASP A 15 -9.72 1.16 -3.10
N GLY A 16 -9.55 1.09 -4.43
CA GLY A 16 -9.68 -0.15 -5.19
C GLY A 16 -8.72 -1.25 -4.71
N LEU A 17 -7.44 -0.92 -4.53
CA LEU A 17 -6.46 -1.86 -4.00
C LEU A 17 -6.82 -2.30 -2.57
N ILE A 18 -7.26 -1.39 -1.72
CA ILE A 18 -7.59 -1.70 -0.32
C ILE A 18 -8.80 -2.63 -0.22
N GLU A 19 -9.80 -2.50 -1.10
CA GLU A 19 -10.91 -3.46 -1.15
C GLU A 19 -10.43 -4.88 -1.50
N GLU A 20 -9.50 -5.04 -2.44
CA GLU A 20 -8.89 -6.35 -2.71
C GLU A 20 -8.05 -6.87 -1.53
N VAL A 21 -7.26 -6.00 -0.90
CA VAL A 21 -6.44 -6.35 0.26
C VAL A 21 -7.29 -6.82 1.44
N LYS A 22 -8.46 -6.23 1.68
CA LYS A 22 -9.38 -6.61 2.75
C LYS A 22 -9.91 -8.04 2.61
N GLU A 23 -10.01 -8.55 1.38
CA GLU A 23 -10.45 -9.93 1.13
C GLU A 23 -9.36 -10.96 1.45
N ASP A 24 -8.08 -10.56 1.47
CA ASP A 24 -6.97 -11.42 1.83
C ASP A 24 -6.77 -11.48 3.36
N ARG A 25 -7.32 -12.54 3.97
CA ARG A 25 -7.20 -12.82 5.41
C ARG A 25 -5.78 -13.03 5.91
N SER A 26 -4.79 -13.17 5.02
CA SER A 26 -3.37 -13.25 5.40
C SER A 26 -2.74 -11.87 5.62
N ILE A 27 -3.41 -10.79 5.18
CA ILE A 27 -2.99 -9.41 5.43
C ILE A 27 -3.73 -8.88 6.66
N LEU A 28 -2.95 -8.43 7.65
CA LEU A 28 -3.46 -7.91 8.92
C LEU A 28 -3.61 -6.40 8.90
N ALA A 29 -2.76 -5.69 8.16
CA ALA A 29 -2.81 -4.25 8.04
C ALA A 29 -2.20 -3.78 6.72
N ALA A 30 -2.72 -2.66 6.22
CA ALA A 30 -2.09 -1.86 5.18
C ALA A 30 -1.81 -0.47 5.76
N ILE A 31 -0.56 -0.03 5.71
CA ILE A 31 -0.12 1.25 6.26
C ILE A 31 0.29 2.13 5.10
N LEU A 32 -0.40 3.27 4.94
CA LEU A 32 -0.07 4.27 3.93
C LEU A 32 1.16 5.07 4.37
N CYS A 33 2.10 5.21 3.45
CA CYS A 33 3.34 5.95 3.64
C CYS A 33 3.52 6.99 2.51
N GLY A 34 4.65 7.69 2.55
CA GLY A 34 5.10 8.52 1.43
C GLY A 34 4.31 9.81 1.22
N SER A 35 4.21 10.24 -0.03
CA SER A 35 3.65 11.56 -0.38
C SER A 35 2.13 11.65 -0.19
N LEU A 36 1.42 10.55 -0.48
CA LEU A 36 -0.04 10.49 -0.32
C LEU A 36 -0.47 10.54 1.15
N SER A 37 0.32 10.02 2.10
CA SER A 37 0.01 10.15 3.53
C SER A 37 0.09 11.59 4.05
N HIS A 38 0.62 12.51 3.25
CA HIS A 38 0.75 13.94 3.58
C HIS A 38 -0.11 14.83 2.66
N ASP A 39 -0.99 14.26 1.84
CA ASP A 39 -1.82 15.00 0.87
C ASP A 39 -1.01 15.86 -0.13
N THR A 40 0.19 15.40 -0.55
CA THR A 40 1.12 16.16 -1.41
C THR A 40 1.44 15.47 -2.75
N VAL A 41 0.53 14.66 -3.29
CA VAL A 41 0.76 13.92 -4.54
C VAL A 41 0.74 14.82 -5.78
N TRP A 42 1.45 14.38 -6.82
CA TRP A 42 1.47 15.00 -8.14
C TRP A 42 1.52 13.92 -9.23
N ALA A 43 1.47 14.32 -10.51
CA ALA A 43 1.28 13.39 -11.63
C ALA A 43 2.37 12.30 -11.80
N LYS A 44 3.51 12.43 -11.11
CA LYS A 44 4.61 11.44 -11.13
C LYS A 44 4.82 10.73 -9.79
N SER A 45 3.97 10.99 -8.81
CA SER A 45 3.97 10.23 -7.56
C SER A 45 3.61 8.77 -7.81
N ASP A 46 3.97 7.93 -6.85
CA ASP A 46 3.46 6.59 -6.61
C ASP A 46 2.74 6.53 -5.26
N ILE A 47 2.17 5.37 -4.95
CA ILE A 47 1.57 5.05 -3.65
C ILE A 47 2.52 4.12 -2.90
N ASP A 48 2.96 4.53 -1.72
CA ASP A 48 3.79 3.70 -0.84
C ASP A 48 2.93 3.00 0.22
N LEU A 49 3.05 1.67 0.31
CA LEU A 49 2.37 0.87 1.33
C LEU A 49 3.33 -0.01 2.11
N VAL A 50 3.00 -0.25 3.38
CA VAL A 50 3.48 -1.42 4.12
C VAL A 50 2.32 -2.37 4.35
N LEU A 51 2.41 -3.58 3.79
CA LEU A 51 1.46 -4.66 3.98
C LEU A 51 2.00 -5.60 5.06
N VAL A 52 1.31 -5.64 6.20
CA VAL A 52 1.66 -6.50 7.33
C VAL A 52 0.89 -7.80 7.21
N THR A 53 1.59 -8.92 7.24
CA THR A 53 1.03 -10.26 7.09
C THR A 53 1.03 -11.04 8.41
N ILE A 54 0.28 -12.13 8.45
CA ILE A 54 0.39 -13.15 9.49
C ILE A 54 1.80 -13.79 9.52
N ASP A 55 2.23 -14.22 10.71
CA ASP A 55 3.60 -14.72 10.95
C ASP A 55 3.89 -16.10 10.33
N ASP A 56 2.87 -16.87 9.97
CA ASP A 56 3.00 -18.24 9.43
C ASP A 56 3.26 -18.29 7.92
N ARG A 57 3.28 -17.12 7.27
CA ARG A 57 3.43 -17.02 5.82
C ARG A 57 4.88 -17.31 5.44
N LYS A 58 5.10 -18.29 4.56
CA LYS A 58 6.43 -18.54 3.93
C LYS A 58 6.86 -17.46 2.93
N VAL A 59 6.14 -16.34 2.87
CA VAL A 59 6.49 -15.26 1.94
C VAL A 59 7.62 -14.47 2.56
N LYS A 60 8.72 -14.39 1.83
CA LYS A 60 9.87 -13.59 2.23
C LYS A 60 9.50 -12.12 2.17
N ASP A 61 10.00 -11.36 3.14
CA ASP A 61 9.95 -9.90 3.09
C ASP A 61 10.46 -9.44 1.71
N SER A 62 9.64 -8.64 1.05
CA SER A 62 9.91 -8.24 -0.34
C SER A 62 9.20 -6.94 -0.67
N GLY A 63 9.83 -6.18 -1.57
CA GLY A 63 9.17 -5.09 -2.27
C GLY A 63 8.31 -5.66 -3.40
N LEU A 64 7.09 -5.15 -3.50
CA LEU A 64 6.13 -5.45 -4.56
C LEU A 64 5.90 -4.17 -5.36
N SER A 65 5.99 -4.31 -6.68
CA SER A 65 5.54 -3.27 -7.61
C SER A 65 4.18 -3.66 -8.14
N LEU A 66 3.16 -2.90 -7.78
CA LEU A 66 1.77 -3.08 -8.18
C LEU A 66 1.32 -1.91 -9.07
N TYR A 67 0.20 -2.09 -9.75
CA TYR A 67 -0.38 -1.08 -10.61
C TYR A 67 -1.90 -1.12 -10.47
N ALA A 68 -2.51 0.00 -10.11
CA ALA A 68 -3.96 0.13 -9.96
C ALA A 68 -4.43 1.47 -10.55
N ASP A 69 -5.45 1.42 -11.41
CA ASP A 69 -6.14 2.59 -11.96
C ASP A 69 -5.23 3.71 -12.48
N GLY A 70 -4.15 3.34 -13.16
CA GLY A 70 -3.23 4.30 -13.76
C GLY A 70 -2.05 4.71 -12.85
N VAL A 71 -2.02 4.25 -11.61
CA VAL A 71 -1.06 4.67 -10.58
C VAL A 71 -0.15 3.50 -10.21
N ASN A 72 1.16 3.78 -10.13
CA ASN A 72 2.13 2.82 -9.62
C ASN A 72 2.05 2.76 -8.10
N ILE A 73 2.15 1.54 -7.55
CA ILE A 73 2.18 1.32 -6.11
C ILE A 73 3.46 0.55 -5.77
N HIS A 74 4.20 1.05 -4.79
CA HIS A 74 5.33 0.37 -4.20
C HIS A 74 4.95 -0.11 -2.80
N ALA A 75 4.83 -1.43 -2.63
CA ALA A 75 4.41 -2.02 -1.36
C ALA A 75 5.54 -2.85 -0.75
N MET A 76 5.87 -2.62 0.52
CA MET A 76 6.71 -3.52 1.30
C MET A 76 5.84 -4.55 2.00
N LEU A 77 6.10 -5.83 1.76
CA LEU A 77 5.44 -6.93 2.46
C LEU A 77 6.31 -7.38 3.63
N THR A 78 5.73 -7.49 4.82
CA THR A 78 6.44 -7.93 6.03
C THR A 78 5.55 -8.74 6.97
N ALA A 79 6.13 -9.70 7.70
CA ALA A 79 5.40 -10.43 8.75
C ALA A 79 5.19 -9.54 9.99
N ARG A 80 4.09 -9.75 10.72
CA ARG A 80 3.74 -8.97 11.93
C ARG A 80 4.86 -8.92 12.97
N ALA A 81 5.49 -10.06 13.26
CA ALA A 81 6.57 -10.15 14.23
C ALA A 81 7.79 -9.30 13.81
N GLN A 82 8.11 -9.31 12.51
CA GLN A 82 9.19 -8.52 11.95
C GLN A 82 8.86 -7.03 11.96
N PHE A 83 7.65 -6.66 11.54
CA PHE A 83 7.16 -5.28 11.62
C PHE A 83 7.26 -4.75 13.06
N ARG A 84 6.82 -5.53 14.05
CA ARG A 84 6.93 -5.17 15.46
C ARG A 84 8.39 -4.91 15.87
N SER A 85 9.31 -5.79 15.49
CA SER A 85 10.74 -5.58 15.75
C SER A 85 11.29 -4.32 15.10
N MET A 86 10.82 -3.94 13.90
CA MET A 86 11.27 -2.74 13.20
C MET A 86 10.83 -1.45 13.88
N VAL A 87 9.64 -1.44 14.49
CA VAL A 87 9.07 -0.23 15.11
C VAL A 87 9.44 -0.07 16.59
N GLU A 88 9.78 -1.16 17.29
CA GLU A 88 10.06 -1.13 18.72
C GLU A 88 11.52 -0.77 19.08
N GLY A 89 12.50 -0.99 18.19
CA GLY A 89 13.90 -0.60 18.39
C GLY A 89 14.70 -1.53 19.32
#